data_AF-A0A5C1AJ15-F1
#
_entry.id   AF-A0A5C1AJ15-F1
#
_cell.length_a   1.000
_cell.length_b   1.000
_cell.length_c   1.000
_cell.angle_alpha   90.00
_cell.angle_beta   90.00
_cell.angle_gamma   90.00
#
_symmetry.space_group_name_H-M   'P 1'
#
loop_
_entity.id
_entity.type
_entity.pdbx_description
1 polymer ?
#
loop_
_entity_poly.entity_id
_entity_poly.type
_entity_poly.pdbx_seq_one_letter_code
_entity_poly.pdbx_strand_id
1 'polypeptide(L)'
;MPDHPDQSRTPPPADEVNRLWQHGMHEERLFHDRLNYFTAVQTGLLAVFAILYQKEPSPGVFAPLTAVALTFAVLWFRVQVRHWRYCVHVSAIIRQMVPEYARTVATFTGRGRTDGLSISRPLAFAVPVLFGVTWVALFAWVLARPWCPPAR
;
A
#
# COMPACT_ATOMS: atom_id res chain seq x y z
N MET A 1 -13.03 -36.16 32.34
CA MET A 1 -12.30 -34.89 32.26
C MET A 1 -10.92 -35.23 31.71
N PRO A 2 -10.68 -35.13 30.40
CA PRO A 2 -9.38 -35.47 29.84
C PRO A 2 -8.47 -34.24 29.89
N ASP A 3 -7.35 -34.42 30.57
CA ASP A 3 -6.18 -33.55 30.54
C ASP A 3 -5.77 -33.24 29.10
N HIS A 4 -5.69 -31.95 28.76
CA HIS A 4 -4.96 -31.51 27.58
C HIS A 4 -3.47 -31.77 27.84
N PRO A 5 -2.81 -32.70 27.13
CA PRO A 5 -1.39 -32.89 27.31
C PRO A 5 -0.68 -31.63 26.81
N ASP A 6 0.05 -31.05 27.75
CA ASP A 6 1.20 -30.18 27.60
C ASP A 6 1.82 -30.26 26.18
N GLN A 7 1.55 -29.23 25.37
CA GLN A 7 2.27 -29.00 24.12
C GLN A 7 3.70 -28.61 24.48
N SER A 8 4.50 -29.63 24.74
CA SER A 8 5.95 -29.55 24.82
C SER A 8 6.46 -28.72 23.64
N ARG A 9 7.04 -27.56 23.95
CA ARG A 9 7.64 -26.61 23.01
C ARG A 9 8.82 -27.28 22.29
N THR A 10 8.51 -28.13 21.33
CA THR A 10 9.49 -28.61 20.36
C THR A 10 9.79 -27.40 19.48
N PRO A 11 11.06 -26.96 19.35
CA PRO A 11 11.38 -25.88 18.43
C PRO A 11 10.84 -26.24 17.04
N PRO A 12 10.19 -25.29 16.34
CA PRO A 12 9.55 -25.56 15.06
C PRO A 12 10.58 -26.18 14.10
N PRO A 13 10.20 -27.22 13.34
CA PRO A 13 11.10 -27.86 12.40
C PRO A 13 11.65 -26.82 11.41
N ALA A 14 12.95 -26.91 11.09
CA ALA A 14 13.65 -25.93 10.26
C ALA A 14 12.94 -25.66 8.91
N ASP A 15 12.28 -26.68 8.35
CA ASP A 15 11.49 -26.57 7.12
C ASP A 15 10.26 -25.66 7.28
N GLU A 16 9.59 -25.68 8.42
CA GLU A 16 8.44 -24.83 8.68
C GLU A 16 8.85 -23.36 8.79
N VAL A 17 9.98 -23.10 9.44
CA VAL A 17 10.59 -21.77 9.53
C VAL A 17 11.01 -21.28 8.14
N ASN A 18 11.62 -22.14 7.32
CA ASN A 18 12.00 -21.79 5.95
C ASN A 18 10.77 -21.50 5.08
N ARG A 19 9.69 -22.29 5.17
CA ARG A 19 8.44 -22.00 4.44
C ARG A 19 7.84 -20.67 4.86
N LEU A 20 7.77 -20.39 6.16
CA LEU A 20 7.26 -19.11 6.67
C LEU A 20 8.12 -17.93 6.18
N TRP A 21 9.43 -18.10 6.15
CA TRP A 21 10.36 -17.09 5.62
C TRP A 21 10.13 -16.83 4.13
N GLN A 22 10.06 -17.88 3.31
CA GLN A 22 9.75 -17.76 1.88
C GLN A 22 8.40 -17.09 1.64
N HIS A 23 7.39 -17.46 2.43
CA HIS A 23 6.07 -16.84 2.39
C HIS A 23 6.14 -15.34 2.72
N GLY A 24 6.86 -14.96 3.78
CA GLY A 24 7.06 -13.56 4.15
C GLY A 24 7.74 -12.73 3.05
N MET A 25 8.82 -13.25 2.46
CA MET A 25 9.50 -12.59 1.34
C MET A 25 8.62 -12.47 0.10
N HIS A 26 7.81 -13.50 -0.18
CA HIS A 26 6.87 -13.49 -1.30
C HIS A 26 5.83 -12.38 -1.14
N GLU A 27 5.22 -12.27 0.04
CA GLU A 27 4.23 -11.23 0.34
C GLU A 27 4.83 -9.82 0.27
N GLU A 28 6.06 -9.63 0.76
CA GLU A 28 6.76 -8.35 0.64
C GLU A 28 7.01 -7.98 -0.83
N ARG A 29 7.43 -8.92 -1.66
CA ARG A 29 7.61 -8.68 -3.11
C ARG A 29 6.28 -8.33 -3.78
N LEU A 30 5.24 -9.10 -3.48
CA LEU A 30 3.90 -8.89 -4.02
C LEU A 30 3.33 -7.51 -3.64
N PHE A 31 3.63 -7.03 -2.43
CA PHE A 31 3.26 -5.69 -1.98
C PHE A 31 3.91 -4.58 -2.82
N HIS A 32 5.20 -4.70 -3.12
CA HIS A 32 5.92 -3.73 -3.96
C HIS A 32 5.46 -3.78 -5.42
N ASP A 33 5.27 -4.98 -5.98
CA ASP A 33 4.77 -5.15 -7.35
C ASP A 33 3.39 -4.53 -7.54
N ARG A 34 2.50 -4.68 -6.53
CA ARG A 34 1.20 -4.01 -6.51
C ARG A 34 1.31 -2.49 -6.48
N LEU A 35 2.20 -1.93 -5.65
CA LEU A 35 2.43 -0.47 -5.63
C LEU A 35 2.94 0.06 -6.97
N ASN A 36 3.83 -0.68 -7.62
CA ASN A 36 4.33 -0.32 -8.95
C ASN A 36 3.21 -0.33 -10.00
N TYR A 37 2.39 -1.40 -10.02
CA TYR A 37 1.24 -1.49 -10.91
C TYR A 37 0.25 -0.34 -10.70
N PHE A 38 -0.08 -0.05 -9.44
CA PHE A 38 -0.92 1.09 -9.09
C PHE A 38 -0.37 2.41 -9.63
N THR A 39 0.92 2.66 -9.40
CA THR A 39 1.59 3.88 -9.85
C THR A 39 1.55 4.02 -11.37
N ALA A 40 1.81 2.92 -12.09
CA ALA A 40 1.73 2.89 -13.55
C ALA A 40 0.33 3.22 -14.07
N VAL A 41 -0.71 2.59 -13.51
CA VAL A 41 -2.11 2.85 -13.89
C VAL A 41 -2.50 4.30 -13.60
N GLN A 42 -2.18 4.81 -12.42
CA GLN A 42 -2.51 6.19 -12.02
C GLN A 42 -1.80 7.24 -12.88
N THR A 43 -0.53 6.99 -13.22
CA THR A 43 0.23 7.86 -14.12
C THR A 43 -0.36 7.85 -15.52
N GLY A 44 -0.76 6.68 -16.03
CA GLY A 44 -1.48 6.54 -17.30
C GLY A 44 -2.80 7.33 -17.31
N LEU A 45 -3.59 7.25 -16.24
CA LEU A 45 -4.83 8.02 -16.11
C LEU A 45 -4.58 9.52 -16.09
N LEU A 46 -3.54 10.00 -15.40
CA LEU A 46 -3.14 11.41 -15.44
C LEU A 46 -2.68 11.84 -16.84
N ALA A 47 -1.95 11.01 -17.57
CA ALA A 47 -1.54 11.30 -18.94
C ALA A 47 -2.76 11.41 -19.86
N VAL A 48 -3.72 10.48 -19.75
CA VAL A 48 -5.00 10.56 -20.48
C VAL A 48 -5.76 11.84 -20.13
N PHE A 49 -5.82 12.19 -18.85
CA PHE A 49 -6.44 13.44 -18.39
C PHE A 49 -5.76 14.66 -19.05
N ALA A 50 -4.43 14.72 -19.07
CA ALA A 50 -3.67 15.82 -19.68
C ALA A 50 -3.88 15.93 -21.19
N ILE A 51 -3.89 14.80 -21.91
CA ILE A 51 -4.13 14.77 -23.37
C ILE A 51 -5.55 15.26 -23.68
N LEU A 52 -6.55 14.75 -22.95
CA LEU A 52 -7.94 15.17 -23.13
C LEU A 52 -8.11 16.64 -22.79
N TYR A 53 -7.46 17.13 -21.74
CA TYR A 53 -7.47 18.55 -21.37
C TYR A 53 -6.98 19.44 -22.50
N GLN A 54 -5.95 19.02 -23.23
CA GLN A 54 -5.41 19.77 -24.36
C GLN A 54 -6.28 19.71 -25.61
N LYS A 55 -6.91 18.56 -25.90
CA LYS A 55 -7.69 18.38 -27.14
C LYS A 55 -9.14 18.83 -27.04
N GLU A 56 -9.84 18.44 -25.98
CA GLU A 56 -11.27 18.68 -25.81
C GLU A 56 -11.56 18.95 -24.34
N PRO A 57 -11.54 20.23 -23.91
CA PRO A 57 -11.77 20.59 -22.51
C PRO A 57 -13.26 20.50 -22.14
N SER A 58 -13.96 19.42 -22.50
CA SER A 58 -15.36 19.19 -22.14
C SER A 58 -15.50 18.66 -20.70
N PRO A 59 -16.20 19.37 -19.79
CA PRO A 59 -16.41 18.91 -18.42
C PRO A 59 -17.19 17.59 -18.34
N GLY A 60 -17.98 17.26 -19.37
CA GLY A 60 -18.74 16.00 -19.44
C GLY A 60 -17.86 14.75 -19.51
N VAL A 61 -16.60 14.88 -19.94
CA VAL A 61 -15.64 13.77 -20.03
C VAL A 61 -14.72 13.71 -18.81
N PHE A 62 -14.33 14.86 -18.24
CA PHE A 62 -13.44 14.88 -17.07
C PHE A 62 -14.10 14.42 -15.79
N ALA A 63 -15.36 14.77 -15.56
CA ALA A 63 -16.08 14.38 -14.34
C ALA A 63 -16.13 12.84 -14.16
N PRO A 64 -16.56 12.04 -15.15
CA PRO A 64 -16.52 10.58 -15.00
C PRO A 64 -15.09 10.03 -14.93
N LEU A 65 -14.14 10.57 -15.71
CA LEU A 65 -12.74 10.10 -15.67
C LEU A 65 -12.11 10.28 -14.29
N THR A 66 -12.23 11.49 -13.72
CA THR A 66 -11.71 11.81 -12.38
C THR A 66 -12.43 11.03 -11.29
N ALA A 67 -13.74 10.80 -11.41
CA ALA A 67 -14.50 9.94 -10.49
C ALA A 67 -14.03 8.48 -10.51
N VAL A 68 -13.79 7.91 -11.69
CA VAL A 68 -13.28 6.53 -11.84
C VAL A 68 -11.87 6.43 -11.24
N ALA A 69 -10.99 7.37 -11.56
CA ALA A 69 -9.62 7.37 -11.04
C ALA A 69 -9.58 7.52 -9.51
N LEU A 70 -10.42 8.38 -8.96
CA LEU A 70 -10.57 8.56 -7.51
C LEU A 70 -11.12 7.30 -6.83
N THR A 71 -12.15 6.69 -7.40
CA THR A 71 -12.75 5.45 -6.87
C THR A 71 -11.72 4.33 -6.87
N PHE A 72 -10.96 4.19 -7.95
CA PHE A 72 -9.87 3.23 -8.05
C PHE A 72 -8.78 3.50 -7.00
N ALA A 73 -8.38 4.76 -6.79
CA ALA A 73 -7.43 5.14 -5.75
C ALA A 73 -7.90 4.78 -4.33
N VAL A 74 -9.16 5.08 -4.00
CA VAL A 74 -9.74 4.77 -2.68
C VAL A 74 -9.86 3.27 -2.45
N LEU A 75 -10.33 2.52 -3.45
CA LEU A 75 -10.44 1.07 -3.36
C LEU A 75 -9.07 0.43 -3.18
N TRP A 76 -8.08 0.88 -3.96
CA TRP A 76 -6.72 0.40 -3.86
C TRP A 76 -6.10 0.70 -2.50
N PHE A 77 -6.29 1.91 -1.98
CA PHE A 77 -5.80 2.29 -0.65
C PHE A 77 -6.36 1.37 0.44
N ARG A 78 -7.64 0.99 0.37
CA ARG A 78 -8.22 0.02 1.32
C ARG A 78 -7.58 -1.36 1.22
N VAL A 79 -7.35 -1.85 0.01
CA VAL A 79 -6.65 -3.13 -0.22
C VAL A 79 -5.22 -3.05 0.30
N GLN A 80 -4.53 -1.95 0.06
CA GLN A 80 -3.15 -1.70 0.49
C GLN A 80 -3.03 -1.70 2.02
N VAL A 81 -3.94 -1.01 2.72
CA VAL A 81 -3.99 -0.99 4.19
C VAL A 81 -4.22 -2.40 4.76
N ARG A 82 -5.14 -3.17 4.16
CA ARG A 82 -5.40 -4.55 4.59
C ARG A 82 -4.16 -5.43 4.40
N HIS A 83 -3.52 -5.36 3.24
CA HIS A 83 -2.34 -6.16 2.93
C HIS A 83 -1.15 -5.77 3.81
N TRP A 84 -0.96 -4.47 4.09
CA TRP A 84 0.05 -4.00 5.03
C TRP A 84 -0.10 -4.63 6.42
N ARG A 85 -1.33 -4.66 6.96
CA ARG A 85 -1.60 -5.29 8.27
C ARG A 85 -1.22 -6.78 8.26
N TYR A 86 -1.45 -7.47 7.14
CA TYR A 86 -1.04 -8.85 6.96
C TYR A 86 0.49 -9.00 6.96
N CYS A 87 1.23 -8.20 6.18
CA CYS A 87 2.70 -8.22 6.19
C CYS A 87 3.29 -7.93 7.57
N VAL A 88 2.72 -6.98 8.31
CA VAL A 88 3.14 -6.68 9.69
C VAL A 88 2.92 -7.89 10.60
N HIS A 89 1.80 -8.58 10.47
CA HIS A 89 1.50 -9.78 11.24
C HIS A 89 2.49 -10.91 10.92
N VAL A 90 2.76 -11.19 9.65
CA VAL A 90 3.74 -12.20 9.23
C VAL A 90 5.14 -11.84 9.72
N SER A 91 5.55 -10.56 9.60
CA SER A 91 6.84 -10.07 10.11
C SER A 91 6.98 -10.26 11.63
N ALA A 92 5.91 -10.04 12.39
CA ALA A 92 5.91 -10.27 13.84
C ALA A 92 6.14 -11.75 14.19
N ILE A 93 5.49 -12.68 13.47
CA ILE A 93 5.69 -14.12 13.66
C ILE A 93 7.12 -14.52 13.27
N ILE A 94 7.64 -14.04 12.14
CA ILE A 94 9.01 -14.33 11.69
C ILE A 94 10.04 -13.87 12.73
N ARG A 95 9.85 -12.70 13.37
CA ARG A 95 10.75 -12.24 14.44
C ARG A 95 10.74 -13.14 15.68
N GLN A 96 9.61 -13.79 15.98
CA GLN A 96 9.53 -14.73 17.10
C GLN A 96 10.20 -16.07 16.76
N MET A 97 10.09 -16.51 15.51
CA MET A 97 10.58 -17.82 15.06
C MET A 97 12.05 -17.80 14.62
N VAL A 98 12.58 -16.64 14.18
CA VAL A 98 13.95 -16.48 13.66
C VAL A 98 14.71 -15.44 14.50
N PRO A 99 15.41 -15.85 15.58
CA PRO A 99 16.08 -14.93 16.50
C PRO A 99 17.24 -14.14 15.86
N GLU A 100 17.84 -14.67 14.80
CA GLU A 100 18.85 -13.96 14.00
C GLU A 100 18.25 -12.76 13.27
N TYR A 101 17.09 -12.96 12.62
CA TYR A 101 16.37 -11.87 11.97
C TYR A 101 15.93 -10.81 12.98
N ALA A 102 15.44 -11.22 14.15
CA ALA A 102 15.09 -10.29 15.22
C ALA A 102 16.29 -9.45 15.68
N ARG A 103 17.48 -10.05 15.80
CA ARG A 103 18.72 -9.32 16.12
C ARG A 103 19.08 -8.31 15.03
N THR A 104 19.04 -8.71 13.77
CA THR A 104 19.32 -7.82 12.63
C THR A 104 18.37 -6.63 12.58
N VAL A 105 17.08 -6.85 12.82
CA VAL A 105 16.10 -5.77 12.87
C VAL A 105 16.37 -4.86 14.06
N ALA A 106 16.65 -5.41 15.25
CA ALA A 106 16.90 -4.62 16.45
C ALA A 106 18.17 -3.76 16.36
N THR A 107 19.21 -4.22 15.66
CA THR A 107 20.40 -3.40 15.38
C THR A 107 20.12 -2.33 14.34
N PHE A 108 19.29 -2.62 13.33
CA PHE A 108 18.96 -1.66 12.27
C PHE A 108 18.01 -0.53 12.72
N THR A 109 17.07 -0.79 13.63
CA THR A 109 16.07 0.21 14.06
C THR A 109 16.58 1.20 15.11
N GLY A 110 17.69 0.91 15.78
CA GLY A 110 18.20 1.69 16.90
C GLY A 110 17.47 1.38 18.23
N ARG A 111 18.16 1.65 19.34
CA ARG A 111 17.72 1.30 20.70
C ARG A 111 16.36 1.94 21.01
N GLY A 112 15.31 1.12 21.16
CA GLY A 112 13.96 1.55 21.53
C GLY A 112 12.95 1.70 20.38
N ARG A 113 13.34 1.50 19.12
CA ARG A 113 12.40 1.46 17.98
C ARG A 113 12.13 0.00 17.58
N THR A 114 10.87 -0.42 17.68
CA THR A 114 10.41 -1.75 17.31
C THR A 114 10.16 -1.92 15.80
N ASP A 115 10.17 -0.82 15.03
CA ASP A 115 9.66 -0.82 13.67
C ASP A 115 10.77 -0.95 12.62
N GLY A 116 11.25 -2.18 12.38
CA GLY A 116 12.12 -2.50 11.22
C GLY A 116 11.50 -2.18 9.85
N LEU A 117 10.19 -1.94 9.85
CA LEU A 117 9.37 -1.55 8.70
C LEU A 117 9.17 -0.01 8.63
N SER A 118 9.88 0.78 9.45
CA SER A 118 9.60 2.21 9.62
C SER A 118 9.84 3.06 8.37
N ILE A 119 10.67 2.62 7.42
CA ILE A 119 10.97 3.38 6.19
C ILE A 119 10.02 2.97 5.04
N SER A 120 9.68 1.68 4.95
CA SER A 120 8.71 1.17 3.97
C SER A 120 7.29 1.64 4.27
N ARG A 121 6.96 1.92 5.53
CA ARG A 121 5.64 2.41 5.95
C ARG A 121 5.26 3.78 5.33
N PRO A 122 6.03 4.87 5.48
CA PRO A 122 5.69 6.14 4.86
C PRO A 122 5.67 6.05 3.33
N LEU A 123 6.61 5.34 2.70
CA LEU A 123 6.67 5.21 1.24
C LEU A 123 5.41 4.49 0.69
N ALA A 124 4.99 3.42 1.35
CA ALA A 124 3.86 2.60 0.93
C ALA A 124 2.50 3.32 0.99
N PHE A 125 2.36 4.31 1.89
CA PHE A 125 1.13 5.09 2.01
C PHE A 125 1.23 6.45 1.30
N ALA A 126 2.42 7.04 1.22
CA ALA A 126 2.62 8.34 0.58
C ALA A 126 2.18 8.29 -0.89
N VAL A 127 2.56 7.26 -1.64
CA VAL A 127 2.23 7.18 -3.08
C VAL A 127 0.71 7.12 -3.31
N PRO A 128 -0.06 6.18 -2.74
CA PRO A 128 -1.52 6.17 -2.89
C PRO A 128 -2.20 7.44 -2.39
N VAL A 129 -1.74 8.02 -1.28
CA VAL A 129 -2.31 9.25 -0.72
C VAL A 129 -2.06 10.44 -1.64
N LEU A 130 -0.85 10.58 -2.21
CA LEU A 130 -0.52 11.63 -3.16
C LEU A 130 -1.43 11.57 -4.38
N PHE A 131 -1.60 10.39 -4.99
CA PHE A 131 -2.53 10.24 -6.11
C PHE A 131 -3.98 10.52 -5.70
N GLY A 132 -4.41 10.05 -4.53
CA GLY A 132 -5.75 10.34 -3.99
C GLY A 132 -6.01 11.84 -3.85
N VAL A 133 -5.06 12.59 -3.26
CA VAL A 133 -5.14 14.05 -3.10
C VAL A 133 -5.19 14.74 -4.47
N THR A 134 -4.35 14.31 -5.42
CA THR A 134 -4.37 14.84 -6.79
C THR A 134 -5.73 14.65 -7.44
N TRP A 135 -6.33 13.46 -7.37
CA TRP A 135 -7.65 13.22 -7.96
C TRP A 135 -8.77 13.96 -7.24
N VAL A 136 -8.72 14.11 -5.91
CA VAL A 136 -9.67 14.94 -5.17
C VAL A 136 -9.59 16.40 -5.64
N ALA A 137 -8.38 16.94 -5.78
CA ALA A 137 -8.17 18.30 -6.26
C ALA A 137 -8.68 18.48 -7.70
N LEU A 138 -8.36 17.55 -8.60
CA LEU A 138 -8.84 17.58 -9.98
C LEU A 138 -10.37 17.44 -10.07
N PHE A 139 -10.96 16.53 -9.30
CA PHE A 139 -12.41 16.34 -9.26
C PHE A 139 -13.12 17.59 -8.74
N ALA A 140 -12.64 18.17 -7.63
CA ALA A 140 -13.16 19.42 -7.08
C ALA A 140 -13.03 20.57 -8.09
N TRP A 141 -11.90 20.67 -8.79
CA TRP A 141 -11.68 21.67 -9.83
C TRP A 141 -12.65 21.49 -11.01
N VAL A 142 -12.86 20.26 -11.49
CA VAL A 142 -13.83 19.96 -12.57
C VAL A 142 -15.24 20.38 -12.15
N LEU A 143 -15.64 20.11 -10.90
CA LEU A 143 -16.95 20.49 -10.37
C LEU A 143 -17.10 21.99 -10.14
N ALA A 144 -16.02 22.70 -9.80
CA ALA A 144 -16.01 24.15 -9.59
C ALA A 144 -16.00 24.93 -10.91
N ARG A 145 -15.53 24.32 -12.00
CA ARG A 145 -15.40 24.94 -13.33
C ARG A 145 -16.66 25.64 -13.87
N PRO A 146 -17.88 25.08 -13.73
CA PRO A 146 -19.11 25.74 -14.17
C PRO A 146 -19.44 27.02 -13.38
N TRP A 147 -18.92 27.13 -12.15
CA TRP A 147 -19.22 28.21 -11.21
C TRP A 147 -18.19 29.34 -11.24
N CYS A 148 -17.07 29.13 -11.95
CA CYS A 148 -16.02 30.13 -12.08
C CYS A 148 -16.23 30.91 -13.38
N PRO A 149 -16.68 32.18 -13.33
CA PRO A 149 -16.85 32.98 -14.54
C PRO A 149 -15.48 33.14 -15.23
N PRO A 150 -15.42 33.11 -16.58
CA PRO A 150 -14.17 33.36 -17.29
C PRO A 150 -13.66 34.74 -16.89
N ALA A 151 -12.42 34.80 -16.37
CA ALA A 151 -11.71 36.06 -16.22
C ALA A 151 -11.59 36.68 -17.63
N ARG A 152 -12.23 37.84 -17.81
CA ARG A 152 -12.22 38.63 -19.04
C ARG A 152 -10.81 39.10 -19.38
#